data_AF-A0A0G1MRV5-F1
#
_entry.id   AF-A0A0G1MRV5-F1
#
_cell.length_a   1.000
_cell.length_b   1.000
_cell.length_c   1.000
_cell.angle_alpha   90.00
_cell.angle_beta   90.00
_cell.angle_gamma   90.00
#
_symmetry.space_group_name_H-M   'P 1'
#
loop_
_entity.id
_entity.type
_entity.pdbx_description
1 polymer ?
#
loop_
_entity_poly.entity_id
_entity_poly.type
_entity_poly.pdbx_seq_one_letter_code
_entity_poly.pdbx_strand_id
1 'polypeptide(L)'
;MFLKPIAALLIFFFVLLSSPSSVLAEYDFNTTVQGKSSVWGRVGEKAGLFLKFSKNSKAVYWRKLLDIRLAELKYSVEDDKIDFVEETASRYSTYLGHYTNYLAKKNLTGEKDITLSMFAKHQGILSSLRDKFEYDSAWWLSIQHDINTIDILKAKL
;
A
#
# COMPACT_ATOMS: atom_id res chain seq x y z
N MET A 1 -8.08 27.88 -50.89
CA MET A 1 -8.56 28.38 -49.58
C MET A 1 -9.31 27.26 -48.84
N PHE A 2 -8.61 26.21 -48.36
CA PHE A 2 -9.25 25.03 -47.74
C PHE A 2 -8.35 24.43 -46.64
N LEU A 3 -8.05 25.20 -45.58
CA LEU A 3 -7.24 24.73 -44.45
C LEU A 3 -7.89 24.95 -43.08
N LYS A 4 -9.10 25.52 -43.03
CA LYS A 4 -9.75 25.91 -41.77
C LYS A 4 -10.50 24.80 -41.00
N PRO A 5 -11.08 23.74 -41.61
CA PRO A 5 -11.88 22.78 -40.82
C PRO A 5 -11.05 21.69 -40.12
N ILE A 6 -9.84 21.39 -40.62
CA ILE A 6 -8.99 20.31 -40.06
C ILE A 6 -8.33 20.74 -38.74
N ALA A 7 -7.93 22.01 -38.64
CA ALA A 7 -7.34 22.56 -37.41
C ALA A 7 -8.34 22.58 -36.24
N ALA A 8 -9.62 22.85 -36.51
CA ALA A 8 -10.67 22.84 -35.49
C ALA A 8 -10.94 21.43 -34.93
N LEU A 9 -10.86 20.40 -35.77
CA LEU A 9 -11.09 19.01 -35.36
C LEU A 9 -9.95 18.48 -34.48
N LEU A 10 -8.71 18.86 -34.77
CA LEU A 10 -7.53 18.48 -33.97
C LEU A 10 -7.51 19.15 -32.59
N ILE A 11 -7.97 20.41 -32.49
CA ILE A 11 -8.07 21.12 -31.21
C ILE A 11 -9.16 20.48 -30.33
N PHE A 12 -10.29 20.07 -30.92
CA PHE A 12 -11.36 19.39 -30.18
C PHE A 12 -10.91 18.02 -29.64
N PHE A 13 -10.11 17.28 -30.41
CA PHE A 13 -9.54 16.00 -29.96
C PHE A 13 -8.51 16.19 -28.83
N PHE A 14 -7.75 17.29 -28.85
CA PHE A 14 -6.77 17.62 -27.81
C PHE A 14 -7.41 18.05 -26.48
N VAL A 15 -8.60 18.68 -26.52
CA VAL A 15 -9.35 19.09 -25.32
C VAL A 15 -10.05 17.90 -24.64
N LEU A 16 -10.44 16.87 -25.40
CA LEU A 16 -10.99 15.62 -24.82
C LEU A 16 -9.92 14.78 -24.10
N LEU A 17 -8.67 14.81 -24.60
CA LEU A 17 -7.52 14.11 -24.00
C LEU A 17 -6.94 14.81 -22.77
N SER A 18 -7.27 16.08 -22.53
CA SER A 18 -6.73 16.87 -21.42
C SER A 18 -7.65 16.94 -20.21
N SER A 19 -8.76 16.18 -20.19
CA SER A 19 -9.56 15.99 -18.97
C SER A 19 -8.63 15.41 -17.90
N PRO A 20 -8.25 16.16 -16.85
CA PRO A 20 -7.54 15.56 -15.75
C PRO A 20 -8.56 14.65 -15.09
N SER A 21 -8.45 13.36 -15.37
CA SER A 21 -9.18 12.33 -14.66
C SER A 21 -8.63 12.30 -13.24
N SER A 22 -9.02 13.29 -12.45
CA SER A 22 -8.92 13.30 -10.99
C SER A 22 -10.04 12.43 -10.42
N VAL A 23 -10.35 11.32 -11.10
CA VAL A 23 -10.94 10.17 -10.44
C VAL A 23 -9.83 9.72 -9.50
N LEU A 24 -9.88 10.20 -8.25
CA LEU A 24 -9.11 9.65 -7.15
C LEU A 24 -9.42 8.16 -7.15
N ALA A 25 -8.55 7.37 -7.78
CA ALA A 25 -8.74 5.94 -7.88
C ALA A 25 -8.82 5.42 -6.45
N GLU A 26 -10.01 4.98 -6.05
CA GLU A 26 -10.22 4.40 -4.73
C GLU A 26 -9.29 3.19 -4.61
N TYR A 27 -8.49 3.17 -3.54
CA TYR A 27 -7.60 2.05 -3.30
C TYR A 27 -8.43 0.85 -2.84
N ASP A 28 -8.30 -0.27 -3.55
CA ASP A 28 -8.94 -1.54 -3.20
C ASP A 28 -7.91 -2.58 -2.74
N PHE A 29 -8.24 -3.25 -1.63
CA PHE A 29 -7.43 -4.33 -1.07
C PHE A 29 -8.08 -5.67 -1.41
N ASN A 30 -7.47 -6.41 -2.32
CA ASN A 30 -7.92 -7.75 -2.75
C ASN A 30 -6.81 -8.81 -2.66
N THR A 31 -5.72 -8.51 -1.95
CA THR A 31 -4.57 -9.41 -1.86
C THR A 31 -4.85 -10.56 -0.91
N THR A 32 -4.61 -11.78 -1.39
CA THR A 32 -4.69 -13.03 -0.62
C THR A 32 -3.37 -13.79 -0.72
N VAL A 33 -2.99 -14.46 0.36
CA VAL A 33 -1.79 -15.31 0.42
C VAL A 33 -2.15 -16.65 1.07
N GLN A 34 -1.37 -17.70 0.80
CA GLN A 34 -1.54 -19.03 1.41
C GLN A 34 -0.60 -19.25 2.61
N GLY A 35 0.06 -18.19 3.08
CA GLY A 35 1.05 -18.26 4.14
C GLY A 35 2.03 -17.10 4.11
N LYS A 36 2.91 -17.07 5.12
CA LYS A 36 3.99 -16.09 5.19
C LYS A 36 5.06 -16.35 4.13
N SER A 37 5.63 -15.29 3.58
CA SER A 37 6.73 -15.42 2.62
C SER A 37 7.96 -16.08 3.23
N SER A 38 8.56 -17.00 2.47
CA SER A 38 9.83 -17.64 2.82
C SER A 38 11.00 -16.67 2.72
N VAL A 39 12.16 -17.05 3.28
CA VAL A 39 13.40 -16.27 3.15
C VAL A 39 13.73 -16.00 1.68
N TRP A 40 13.68 -17.04 0.83
CA TRP A 40 13.94 -16.92 -0.60
C TRP A 40 12.92 -16.04 -1.33
N GLY A 41 11.63 -16.14 -0.97
CA GLY A 41 10.60 -15.25 -1.48
C GLY A 41 10.92 -13.79 -1.19
N ARG A 42 11.32 -13.49 0.05
CA ARG A 42 11.70 -12.13 0.47
C ARG A 42 12.98 -11.62 -0.20
N VAL A 43 13.93 -12.49 -0.53
CA VAL A 43 15.09 -12.12 -1.35
C VAL A 43 14.64 -11.73 -2.75
N GLY A 44 13.73 -12.51 -3.35
CA GLY A 44 13.11 -12.18 -4.64
C GLY A 44 12.40 -10.83 -4.63
N GLU A 45 11.68 -10.51 -3.55
CA GLU A 45 11.03 -9.20 -3.38
C GLU A 45 12.03 -8.05 -3.33
N LYS A 46 13.13 -8.21 -2.59
CA LYS A 46 14.20 -7.19 -2.53
C LYS A 46 14.86 -6.99 -3.90
N ALA A 47 15.12 -8.08 -4.63
CA ALA A 47 15.63 -8.00 -5.99
C ALA A 47 14.62 -7.30 -6.92
N GLY A 48 13.35 -7.66 -6.82
CA GLY A 48 12.26 -7.01 -7.56
C GLY A 48 12.20 -5.51 -7.30
N LEU A 49 12.35 -5.09 -6.04
CA LEU A 49 12.42 -3.68 -5.66
C LEU A 49 13.66 -3.01 -6.26
N PHE A 50 14.83 -3.65 -6.21
CA PHE A 50 16.07 -3.14 -6.78
C PHE A 50 15.93 -2.86 -8.28
N LEU A 51 15.28 -3.77 -9.01
CA LEU A 51 15.03 -3.67 -10.45
C LEU A 51 14.01 -2.61 -10.86
N LYS A 52 13.24 -2.02 -9.92
CA LYS A 52 12.37 -0.87 -10.23
C LYS A 52 13.20 0.41 -10.33
N PHE A 53 13.50 0.83 -11.57
CA PHE A 53 14.32 2.01 -11.85
C PHE A 53 13.56 3.34 -11.67
N SER A 54 12.28 3.39 -12.05
CA SER A 54 11.48 4.61 -11.88
C SER A 54 10.99 4.78 -10.45
N LYS A 55 10.87 6.05 -10.00
CA LYS A 55 10.41 6.33 -8.64
C LYS A 55 8.96 5.84 -8.41
N ASN A 56 8.08 6.10 -9.38
CA ASN A 56 6.67 5.72 -9.29
C ASN A 56 6.49 4.20 -9.34
N SER A 57 7.17 3.50 -10.26
CA SER A 57 7.07 2.03 -10.32
C SER A 57 7.61 1.35 -9.06
N LYS A 58 8.58 1.97 -8.38
CA LYS A 58 9.08 1.51 -7.08
C LYS A 58 8.08 1.81 -5.96
N ALA A 59 7.39 2.95 -5.97
CA ALA A 59 6.29 3.25 -5.03
C ALA A 59 5.11 2.27 -5.19
N VAL A 60 4.69 1.99 -6.43
CA VAL A 60 3.66 0.97 -6.74
C VAL A 60 4.07 -0.40 -6.21
N TYR A 61 5.34 -0.78 -6.41
CA TYR A 61 5.85 -2.05 -5.92
C TYR A 61 5.89 -2.12 -4.39
N TRP A 62 6.23 -1.02 -3.71
CA TRP A 62 6.14 -0.93 -2.26
C TRP A 62 4.71 -1.13 -1.75
N ARG A 63 3.70 -0.52 -2.38
CA ARG A 63 2.29 -0.77 -2.03
C ARG A 63 1.93 -2.24 -2.17
N LYS A 64 2.29 -2.86 -3.29
CA LYS A 64 2.08 -4.30 -3.48
C LYS A 64 2.71 -5.11 -2.34
N LEU A 65 3.93 -4.79 -1.92
CA LEU A 65 4.59 -5.49 -0.82
C LEU A 65 3.85 -5.27 0.50
N LEU A 66 3.38 -4.06 0.78
CA LEU A 66 2.56 -3.77 1.96
C LEU A 66 1.28 -4.60 1.98
N ASP A 67 0.61 -4.72 0.84
CA ASP A 67 -0.62 -5.52 0.73
C ASP A 67 -0.35 -7.00 0.98
N ILE A 68 0.77 -7.51 0.47
CA ILE A 68 1.23 -8.87 0.78
C ILE A 68 1.47 -9.01 2.28
N ARG A 69 2.16 -8.06 2.93
CA ARG A 69 2.43 -8.13 4.38
C ARG A 69 1.15 -8.10 5.21
N LEU A 70 0.17 -7.26 4.86
CA LEU A 70 -1.13 -7.24 5.53
C LEU A 70 -1.89 -8.56 5.31
N ALA A 71 -1.85 -9.11 4.09
CA ALA A 71 -2.46 -10.39 3.79
C ALA A 71 -1.81 -11.54 4.57
N GLU A 72 -0.49 -11.51 4.78
CA GLU A 72 0.21 -12.48 5.64
C GLU A 72 -0.25 -12.40 7.09
N LEU A 73 -0.38 -11.20 7.65
CA LEU A 73 -0.92 -11.00 9.00
C LEU A 73 -2.38 -11.47 9.08
N LYS A 74 -3.21 -11.10 8.10
CA LYS A 74 -4.60 -11.55 8.00
C LYS A 74 -4.69 -13.07 8.00
N TYR A 75 -3.90 -13.74 7.16
CA TYR A 75 -3.82 -15.20 7.12
C TYR A 75 -3.42 -15.78 8.47
N SER A 76 -2.40 -15.21 9.13
CA SER A 76 -1.96 -15.71 10.44
C SER A 76 -3.03 -15.64 11.51
N VAL A 77 -3.87 -14.60 11.49
CA VAL A 77 -4.98 -14.43 12.43
C VAL A 77 -6.19 -15.28 12.05
N GLU A 78 -6.53 -15.38 10.77
CA GLU A 78 -7.73 -16.08 10.29
C GLU A 78 -7.59 -17.61 10.29
N ASP A 79 -6.39 -18.13 10.05
CA ASP A 79 -6.10 -19.56 10.00
C ASP A 79 -5.52 -20.10 11.32
N ASP A 80 -5.70 -19.34 12.40
CA ASP A 80 -5.28 -19.67 13.77
C ASP A 80 -3.77 -20.03 13.87
N LYS A 81 -2.93 -19.31 13.12
CA LYS A 81 -1.47 -19.44 13.15
C LYS A 81 -0.87 -18.38 14.06
N ILE A 82 -1.29 -18.43 15.33
CA ILE A 82 -0.98 -17.42 16.35
C ILE A 82 0.53 -17.19 16.51
N ASP A 83 1.35 -18.24 16.44
CA ASP A 83 2.81 -18.16 16.53
C ASP A 83 3.47 -17.24 15.48
N PHE A 84 2.73 -16.90 14.41
CA PHE A 84 3.21 -16.02 13.34
C PHE A 84 2.64 -14.60 13.41
N VAL A 85 1.74 -14.30 14.34
CA VAL A 85 1.08 -12.98 14.41
C VAL A 85 2.09 -11.88 14.70
N GLU A 86 2.91 -12.02 15.74
CA GLU A 86 3.94 -11.01 16.06
C GLU A 86 4.96 -10.86 14.91
N GLU A 87 5.42 -11.96 14.32
CA GLU A 87 6.38 -11.90 13.20
C GLU A 87 5.79 -11.16 11.99
N THR A 88 4.53 -11.43 11.65
CA THR A 88 3.87 -10.83 10.48
C THR A 88 3.46 -9.38 10.74
N ALA A 89 3.00 -9.04 11.95
CA ALA A 89 2.72 -7.68 12.38
C ALA A 89 3.98 -6.80 12.37
N SER A 90 5.04 -7.24 13.05
CA SER A 90 6.34 -6.54 13.07
C SER A 90 6.89 -6.27 11.66
N ARG A 91 6.70 -7.25 10.76
CA ARG A 91 7.10 -7.12 9.36
C ARG A 91 6.24 -6.11 8.61
N TYR A 92 4.93 -6.09 8.84
CA TYR A 92 4.03 -5.13 8.24
C TYR A 92 4.39 -3.68 8.63
N SER A 93 4.54 -3.37 9.92
CA SER A 93 4.98 -2.04 10.38
C SER A 93 6.36 -1.64 9.87
N THR A 94 7.29 -2.59 9.76
CA THR A 94 8.61 -2.33 9.14
C THR A 94 8.48 -1.87 7.69
N TYR A 95 7.63 -2.54 6.90
CA TYR A 95 7.39 -2.18 5.50
C TYR A 95 6.65 -0.84 5.38
N LEU A 96 5.76 -0.52 6.31
CA LEU A 96 5.07 0.79 6.37
C LEU A 96 6.08 1.92 6.53
N GLY A 97 7.02 1.76 7.46
CA GLY A 97 8.10 2.71 7.69
C GLY A 97 8.99 2.88 6.46
N HIS A 98 9.41 1.78 5.84
CA HIS A 98 10.23 1.82 4.61
C HIS A 98 9.53 2.51 3.45
N TYR A 99 8.25 2.21 3.21
CA TYR A 99 7.46 2.84 2.15
C TYR A 99 7.30 4.34 2.38
N THR A 100 6.89 4.74 3.59
CA THR A 100 6.69 6.15 3.94
C THR A 100 7.98 6.95 3.81
N ASN A 101 9.10 6.40 4.33
CA ASN A 101 10.42 7.01 4.18
C ASN A 101 10.84 7.12 2.71
N TYR A 102 10.48 6.13 1.88
CA TYR A 102 10.75 6.18 0.45
C TYR A 102 9.97 7.32 -0.24
N LEU A 103 8.67 7.47 0.05
CA LEU A 103 7.85 8.55 -0.48
C LEU A 103 8.41 9.93 -0.11
N ALA A 104 8.70 10.13 1.18
CA ALA A 104 9.27 11.38 1.68
C ALA A 104 10.62 11.69 1.01
N LYS A 105 11.55 10.72 0.97
CA LYS A 105 12.88 10.89 0.37
C LYS A 105 12.83 11.18 -1.13
N LYS A 106 11.82 10.68 -1.84
CA LYS A 106 11.69 10.84 -3.29
C LYS A 106 10.77 11.99 -3.70
N ASN A 107 10.16 12.68 -2.73
CA ASN A 107 9.22 13.78 -2.90
C ASN A 107 8.06 13.40 -3.83
N LEU A 108 7.47 12.23 -3.60
CA LEU A 108 6.37 11.69 -4.43
C LEU A 108 5.01 12.17 -3.90
N THR A 109 4.76 13.48 -3.95
CA THR A 109 3.52 14.09 -3.45
C THR A 109 2.27 13.57 -4.15
N GLY A 110 2.36 13.19 -5.43
CA GLY A 110 1.26 12.59 -6.19
C GLY A 110 0.84 11.19 -5.69
N GLU A 111 1.62 10.55 -4.82
CA GLU A 111 1.27 9.26 -4.21
C GLU A 111 0.59 9.43 -2.85
N LYS A 112 0.42 10.67 -2.37
CA LYS A 112 -0.13 10.95 -1.05
C LYS A 112 -1.57 10.45 -0.91
N ASP A 113 -2.47 10.85 -1.80
CA ASP A 113 -3.89 10.54 -1.68
C ASP A 113 -4.15 9.03 -1.73
N ILE A 114 -3.49 8.32 -2.67
CA ILE A 114 -3.61 6.86 -2.76
C ILE A 114 -3.02 6.17 -1.53
N THR A 115 -1.95 6.72 -0.94
CA THR A 115 -1.35 6.17 0.29
C THR A 115 -2.25 6.38 1.50
N LEU A 116 -2.87 7.56 1.63
CA LEU A 116 -3.82 7.84 2.70
C LEU A 116 -5.06 6.95 2.59
N SER A 117 -5.58 6.74 1.37
CA SER A 117 -6.67 5.79 1.11
C SER A 117 -6.28 4.36 1.47
N MET A 118 -5.07 3.91 1.08
CA MET A 118 -4.55 2.60 1.44
C MET A 118 -4.42 2.42 2.95
N PHE A 119 -3.85 3.40 3.64
CA PHE A 119 -3.69 3.37 5.09
C PHE A 119 -5.03 3.32 5.83
N ALA A 120 -6.05 4.06 5.37
CA ALA A 120 -7.40 3.97 5.92
C ALA A 120 -8.00 2.57 5.74
N LYS A 121 -7.86 1.97 4.55
CA LYS A 121 -8.33 0.60 4.28
C LYS A 121 -7.61 -0.42 5.17
N HIS A 122 -6.29 -0.32 5.26
CA HIS A 122 -5.47 -1.20 6.10
C HIS A 122 -5.83 -1.08 7.57
N GLN A 123 -6.06 0.13 8.10
CA GLN A 123 -6.51 0.31 9.49
C GLN A 123 -7.85 -0.37 9.79
N GLY A 124 -8.81 -0.31 8.87
CA GLY A 124 -10.09 -1.01 9.03
C GLY A 124 -9.90 -2.53 9.13
N ILE A 125 -9.02 -3.08 8.29
CA ILE A 125 -8.67 -4.50 8.33
C ILE A 125 -7.96 -4.84 9.64
N LEU A 126 -6.92 -4.10 10.02
CA LEU A 126 -6.17 -4.32 11.27
C LEU A 126 -7.07 -4.24 12.50
N SER A 127 -8.01 -3.28 12.54
CA SER A 127 -8.98 -3.18 13.65
C SER A 127 -9.82 -4.45 13.75
N SER A 128 -10.30 -4.95 12.60
CA SER A 128 -11.09 -6.19 12.53
C SER A 128 -10.28 -7.42 12.94
N LEU A 129 -8.96 -7.44 12.69
CA LEU A 129 -8.06 -8.52 13.12
C LEU A 129 -7.74 -8.43 14.62
N ARG A 130 -7.47 -7.23 15.13
CA ARG A 130 -7.19 -6.94 16.54
C ARG A 130 -8.34 -7.39 17.43
N ASP A 131 -9.58 -7.10 17.02
CA ASP A 131 -10.78 -7.37 17.81
C ASP A 131 -11.10 -8.87 17.95
N LYS A 132 -10.33 -9.75 17.30
CA LYS A 132 -10.39 -11.21 17.50
C LYS A 132 -9.60 -11.69 18.72
N PHE A 133 -8.75 -10.85 19.30
CA PHE A 133 -7.94 -11.17 20.46
C PHE A 133 -8.47 -10.48 21.72
N GLU A 134 -8.22 -11.08 22.87
CA GLU A 134 -8.51 -10.44 24.16
C GLU A 134 -7.77 -9.11 24.27
N TYR A 135 -8.45 -8.10 24.81
CA TYR A 135 -7.88 -6.78 25.04
C TYR A 135 -6.59 -6.89 25.87
N ASP A 136 -5.55 -6.16 25.46
CA ASP A 136 -4.23 -6.12 26.11
C ASP A 136 -3.43 -7.45 26.05
N SER A 137 -3.90 -8.46 25.31
CA SER A 137 -3.07 -9.61 24.98
C SER A 137 -1.89 -9.22 24.07
N ALA A 138 -0.84 -10.05 24.05
CA ALA A 138 0.35 -9.78 23.23
C ALA A 138 0.03 -9.59 21.74
N TRP A 139 -0.92 -10.37 21.20
CA TRP A 139 -1.35 -10.28 19.80
C TRP A 139 -2.20 -9.05 19.54
N TRP A 140 -3.10 -8.71 20.49
CA TRP A 140 -3.86 -7.47 20.45
C TRP A 140 -2.92 -6.26 20.39
N LEU A 141 -1.91 -6.23 21.27
CA LEU A 141 -0.91 -5.16 21.33
C LEU A 141 -0.07 -5.07 20.05
N SER A 142 0.29 -6.21 19.47
CA SER A 142 1.05 -6.27 18.22
C SER A 142 0.29 -5.61 17.07
N ILE A 143 -1.00 -5.92 16.92
CA ILE A 143 -1.84 -5.33 15.86
C ILE A 143 -2.20 -3.87 16.18
N GLN A 144 -2.42 -3.55 17.45
CA GLN A 144 -2.65 -2.17 17.88
C GLN A 144 -1.42 -1.28 17.59
N HIS A 145 -0.21 -1.82 17.77
CA HIS A 145 1.02 -1.12 17.40
C HIS A 145 1.08 -0.81 15.90
N ASP A 146 0.64 -1.71 15.02
CA ASP A 146 0.58 -1.46 13.59
C ASP A 146 -0.45 -0.37 13.23
N ILE A 147 -1.62 -0.37 13.88
CA ILE A 147 -2.63 0.70 13.74
C ILE A 147 -2.04 2.06 14.14
N ASN A 148 -1.40 2.12 15.31
CA ASN A 148 -0.77 3.34 15.82
C ASN A 148 0.37 3.81 14.89
N THR A 149 1.13 2.87 14.33
CA THR A 149 2.19 3.15 13.35
C THR A 149 1.63 3.83 12.11
N ILE A 150 0.47 3.38 11.61
CA ILE A 150 -0.21 4.04 10.49
C ILE A 150 -0.56 5.48 10.84
N ASP A 151 -1.12 5.74 12.02
CA ASP A 151 -1.49 7.11 12.43
C ASP A 151 -0.28 8.04 12.51
N ILE A 152 0.82 7.55 13.08
CA ILE A 152 2.09 8.28 13.15
C ILE A 152 2.62 8.60 11.74
N LEU A 153 2.52 7.66 10.80
CA LEU A 153 3.04 7.82 9.44
C LEU A 153 2.13 8.69 8.56
N LYS A 154 0.80 8.63 8.76
CA LYS A 154 -0.16 9.56 8.12
C LYS A 154 0.20 11.01 8.42
N ALA A 155 0.56 11.33 9.66
CA ALA A 155 0.95 12.67 10.06
C ALA A 155 2.25 13.17 9.40
N LYS A 156 3.05 12.27 8.81
CA LYS A 156 4.32 12.59 8.12
C LYS A 156 4.19 12.74 6.61
N LEU A 157 3.04 12.38 6.03
CA LEU A 157 2.74 12.46 4.60
C LEU A 157 2.04 13.78 4.26
#